data_AF-A0A2S4UEG5-F1
#
_entry.id   AF-A0A2S4UEG5-F1
#
_cell.length_a   1.000
_cell.length_b   1.000
_cell.length_c   1.000
_cell.angle_alpha   90.00
_cell.angle_beta   90.00
_cell.angle_gamma   90.00
#
_symmetry.space_group_name_H-M   'P 1'
#
loop_
_entity.id
_entity.type
_entity.pdbx_description
1 polymer ?
#
loop_
_entity_poly.entity_id
_entity_poly.type
_entity_poly.pdbx_seq_one_letter_code
_entity_poly.pdbx_strand_id
1 'polypeptide(L)'
;MNCFQRGHVTFALVALIITLHLGHIEANRVVCSYHFNYKGKIPGRTSCRTSPDKDNSCSEGSCATDDKSKILWSALTFHNCDNRNRVRALQYYRRGGYAEVQDFDGTWSHCDFGAFDRNDAVLACNECYPA
;
A
#
# COMPACT_ATOMS: atom_id res chain seq x y z
N MET A 1 -46.11 23.27 25.13
CA MET A 1 -45.78 22.71 23.81
C MET A 1 -44.27 22.83 23.60
N ASN A 2 -43.46 21.84 23.98
CA ASN A 2 -42.02 21.80 23.63
C ASN A 2 -41.35 20.42 23.79
N CYS A 3 -42.11 19.33 23.71
CA CYS A 3 -41.57 17.98 23.91
C CYS A 3 -40.97 17.37 22.63
N PHE A 4 -41.40 17.82 21.45
CA PHE A 4 -41.01 17.24 20.16
C PHE A 4 -39.65 17.72 19.64
N GLN A 5 -39.19 18.92 20.01
CA GLN A 5 -37.87 19.41 19.58
C GLN A 5 -36.70 18.72 20.30
N ARG A 6 -36.91 18.26 21.54
CA ARG A 6 -35.84 17.66 22.36
C ARG A 6 -35.37 16.32 21.80
N GLY A 7 -36.28 15.46 21.33
CA GLY A 7 -35.95 14.14 20.80
C GLY A 7 -35.20 14.18 19.47
N HIS A 8 -35.53 15.12 18.58
CA HIS A 8 -34.84 15.27 17.29
C HIS A 8 -33.40 15.75 17.44
N VAL A 9 -33.13 16.65 18.41
CA VAL A 9 -31.76 17.09 18.70
C VAL A 9 -30.92 15.94 19.24
N THR A 10 -31.47 15.10 20.11
CA THR A 10 -30.74 13.92 20.64
C THR A 10 -30.45 12.90 19.55
N PHE A 11 -31.43 12.62 18.68
CA PHE A 11 -31.26 11.68 17.56
C PHE A 11 -30.22 12.17 16.55
N ALA A 12 -30.24 13.46 16.20
CA ALA A 12 -29.24 14.05 15.32
C ALA A 12 -27.84 13.98 15.94
N LEU A 13 -27.72 14.23 17.25
CA LEU A 13 -26.45 14.16 17.96
C LEU A 13 -25.88 12.74 17.98
N VAL A 14 -26.71 11.73 18.25
CA VAL A 14 -26.29 10.31 18.25
C VAL A 14 -25.89 9.87 16.85
N ALA A 15 -26.65 10.23 15.82
CA ALA A 15 -26.27 9.95 14.43
C ALA A 15 -24.93 10.60 14.06
N LEU A 16 -24.70 11.85 14.49
CA LEU A 16 -23.46 12.58 14.23
C LEU A 16 -22.26 11.99 14.98
N ILE A 17 -22.47 11.50 16.21
CA ILE A 17 -21.44 10.79 16.99
C ILE A 17 -21.10 9.46 16.31
N ILE A 18 -22.09 8.70 15.85
CA ILE A 18 -21.86 7.43 15.15
C ILE A 18 -21.11 7.65 13.84
N THR A 19 -21.46 8.66 13.04
CA THR A 19 -20.72 8.97 11.81
C THR A 19 -19.30 9.46 12.10
N LEU A 20 -19.07 10.21 13.17
CA LEU A 20 -17.73 10.66 13.57
C LEU A 20 -16.86 9.50 14.07
N HIS A 21 -17.42 8.56 14.82
CA HIS A 21 -16.68 7.38 15.33
C HIS A 21 -16.40 6.36 14.21
N LEU A 22 -17.29 6.23 13.23
CA LEU A 22 -17.07 5.38 12.06
C LEU A 22 -16.06 5.99 11.06
N GLY A 23 -15.81 7.30 11.12
CA GLY A 23 -14.91 8.03 10.23
C GLY A 23 -13.43 7.94 10.58
N HIS A 24 -13.08 7.44 11.76
CA HIS A 24 -11.69 7.24 12.18
C HIS A 24 -11.29 5.77 12.06
N ILE A 25 -11.30 5.24 10.82
CA ILE A 25 -10.39 4.12 10.53
C ILE A 25 -9.00 4.73 10.61
N GLU A 26 -8.25 4.44 11.68
CA GLU A 26 -6.87 4.88 11.79
C GLU A 26 -6.12 4.45 10.52
N ALA A 27 -5.78 5.46 9.72
CA ALA A 27 -4.98 5.35 8.51
C ALA A 27 -3.61 4.80 8.89
N ASN A 28 -3.46 3.48 8.82
CA ASN A 28 -2.25 2.83 9.28
C ASN A 28 -1.14 2.93 8.25
N ARG A 29 0.08 3.03 8.74
CA ARG A 29 1.27 2.84 7.92
C ARG A 29 1.58 1.34 7.82
N VAL A 30 1.71 0.82 6.60
CA VAL A 30 1.98 -0.60 6.33
C VAL A 30 3.23 -0.75 5.49
N VAL A 31 4.12 -1.64 5.91
CA VAL A 31 5.31 -2.03 5.14
C VAL A 31 4.95 -3.19 4.22
N CYS A 32 5.17 -3.05 2.91
CA CYS A 32 4.82 -4.03 1.89
C CYS A 32 5.90 -5.13 1.77
N SER A 33 6.28 -5.73 2.91
CA SER A 33 7.40 -6.67 3.01
C SER A 33 7.20 -7.99 2.27
N TYR A 34 5.98 -8.32 1.88
CA TYR A 34 5.67 -9.52 1.10
C TYR A 34 5.33 -9.20 -0.36
N HIS A 35 4.44 -8.24 -0.59
CA HIS A 35 3.98 -7.89 -1.93
C HIS A 35 3.48 -6.45 -2.00
N PHE A 36 3.77 -5.78 -3.11
CA PHE A 36 3.18 -4.50 -3.49
C PHE A 36 2.61 -4.61 -4.90
N ASN A 37 1.45 -4.01 -5.14
CA ASN A 37 0.92 -3.79 -6.49
C ASN A 37 0.21 -2.44 -6.57
N TYR A 38 0.59 -1.62 -7.56
CA TYR A 38 -0.02 -0.30 -7.74
C TYR A 38 -1.54 -0.35 -8.03
N LYS A 39 -2.04 -1.48 -8.57
CA LYS A 39 -3.47 -1.74 -8.78
C LYS A 39 -3.94 -2.81 -7.79
N GLY A 40 -4.44 -2.35 -6.65
CA GLY A 40 -5.09 -3.19 -5.65
C GLY A 40 -6.50 -3.60 -6.05
N LYS A 41 -7.14 -4.38 -5.18
CA LYS A 41 -8.54 -4.84 -5.34
C LYS A 41 -9.55 -3.69 -5.34
N ILE A 42 -9.25 -2.62 -4.60
CA ILE A 42 -10.10 -1.44 -4.49
C ILE A 42 -9.69 -0.43 -5.57
N PRO A 43 -10.63 0.03 -6.42
CA PRO A 43 -10.32 0.99 -7.48
C PRO A 43 -9.61 2.25 -6.96
N GLY A 44 -8.53 2.65 -7.63
CA GLY A 44 -7.73 3.83 -7.27
C GLY A 44 -6.83 3.66 -6.05
N ARG A 45 -6.61 2.42 -5.60
CA ARG A 45 -5.81 2.12 -4.41
C ARG A 45 -4.82 1.00 -4.67
N THR A 46 -3.71 1.00 -3.94
CA THR A 46 -2.64 0.03 -4.07
C THR A 46 -2.85 -1.15 -3.12
N SER A 47 -2.36 -2.33 -3.49
CA SER A 47 -2.25 -3.48 -2.59
C SER A 47 -0.87 -3.45 -1.91
N CYS A 48 -0.87 -3.56 -0.59
CA CYS A 48 0.33 -3.65 0.25
C CYS A 48 0.18 -4.80 1.25
N ARG A 49 1.01 -5.82 1.09
CA ARG A 49 0.99 -7.04 1.90
C ARG A 49 2.24 -7.15 2.76
N THR A 50 2.03 -7.38 4.06
CA THR A 50 3.10 -7.71 5.02
C THR A 50 3.39 -9.21 5.02
N SER A 51 2.37 -10.03 4.76
CA SER A 51 2.44 -11.49 4.67
C SER A 51 1.46 -12.00 3.59
N PRO A 52 1.48 -13.30 3.24
CA PRO A 52 0.52 -13.86 2.30
C PRO A 52 -0.94 -13.57 2.68
N ASP A 53 -1.32 -13.63 3.95
CA ASP A 53 -2.74 -13.55 4.33
C ASP A 53 -3.21 -12.13 4.69
N LYS A 54 -2.32 -11.13 4.64
CA LYS A 54 -2.61 -9.77 5.11
C LYS A 54 -2.44 -8.75 4.00
N ASP A 55 -3.52 -8.48 3.28
CA ASP A 55 -3.60 -7.45 2.25
C ASP A 55 -4.22 -6.17 2.80
N ASN A 56 -3.66 -5.04 2.38
CA ASN A 56 -4.13 -3.71 2.76
C ASN A 56 -4.27 -2.86 1.50
N SER A 57 -5.36 -2.09 1.47
CA SER A 57 -5.66 -1.09 0.46
C SER A 57 -5.12 0.26 0.92
N CYS A 58 -4.09 0.75 0.24
CA CYS A 58 -3.38 1.96 0.61
C CYS A 58 -3.56 3.09 -0.41
N SER A 59 -3.28 4.31 0.04
CA SER A 59 -3.28 5.48 -0.83
C SER A 59 -2.08 5.42 -1.77
N GLU A 60 -2.32 5.47 -3.08
CA GLU A 60 -1.29 5.28 -4.11
C GLU A 60 -0.13 6.27 -3.98
N GLY A 61 -0.45 7.56 -3.81
CA GLY A 61 0.56 8.61 -3.67
C GLY A 61 1.39 8.54 -2.38
N SER A 62 1.00 7.70 -1.42
CA SER A 62 1.67 7.60 -0.12
C SER A 62 2.81 6.58 -0.08
N CYS A 63 2.92 5.72 -1.09
CA CYS A 63 3.84 4.60 -1.11
C CYS A 63 5.25 5.03 -1.54
N ALA A 64 6.22 4.87 -0.64
CA ALA A 64 7.63 5.18 -0.88
C ALA A 64 8.54 4.16 -0.19
N THR A 65 9.82 4.11 -0.57
CA THR A 65 10.78 3.20 0.08
C THR A 65 10.87 3.45 1.58
N ASP A 66 10.92 2.36 2.35
CA ASP A 66 11.03 2.37 3.80
C ASP A 66 12.48 2.55 4.27
N ASP A 67 13.15 3.52 3.69
CA ASP A 67 14.50 3.92 4.03
C ASP A 67 14.61 5.45 3.98
N LYS A 68 15.83 5.97 4.06
CA LYS A 68 16.08 7.41 3.97
C LYS A 68 15.90 7.97 2.55
N SER A 69 15.85 7.12 1.52
CA SER A 69 15.79 7.58 0.13
C SER A 69 14.40 8.04 -0.27
N LYS A 70 13.34 7.52 0.37
CA LYS A 70 11.94 7.90 0.12
C LYS A 70 11.57 7.92 -1.37
N ILE A 71 12.09 6.96 -2.13
CA ILE A 71 11.79 6.80 -3.54
C ILE A 71 10.32 6.40 -3.66
N LEU A 72 9.51 7.21 -4.35
CA LEU A 72 8.12 6.91 -4.62
C LEU A 72 7.99 5.60 -5.41
N TRP A 73 6.89 4.86 -5.21
CA TRP A 73 6.64 3.60 -5.92
C TRP A 73 6.78 3.76 -7.44
N SER A 74 6.33 4.89 -8.00
CA SER A 74 6.35 5.17 -9.45
C SER A 74 7.76 5.32 -10.03
N ALA A 75 8.76 5.54 -9.17
CA ALA A 75 10.17 5.64 -9.52
C ALA A 75 10.99 4.42 -9.04
N LEU A 76 10.40 3.49 -8.29
CA LEU A 76 11.08 2.31 -7.78
C LEU A 76 11.56 1.43 -8.95
N THR A 77 12.85 1.12 -8.93
CA THR A 77 13.52 0.39 -10.00
C THR A 77 14.44 -0.67 -9.42
N PHE A 78 14.40 -1.86 -9.98
CA PHE A 78 15.31 -2.97 -9.69
C PHE A 78 16.32 -3.10 -10.82
N HIS A 79 17.53 -3.54 -10.48
CA HIS A 79 18.67 -3.57 -11.39
C HIS A 79 19.28 -4.97 -11.49
N ASN A 80 19.97 -5.25 -12.59
CA ASN A 80 20.70 -6.51 -12.80
C ASN A 80 19.83 -7.76 -12.57
N CYS A 81 18.60 -7.75 -13.11
CA CYS A 81 17.67 -8.88 -13.03
C CYS A 81 17.91 -9.85 -14.21
N ASP A 82 17.57 -11.13 -14.05
CA ASP A 82 17.92 -12.24 -14.97
C ASP A 82 17.80 -11.91 -16.47
N ASN A 83 16.68 -11.29 -16.86
CA ASN A 83 16.38 -10.98 -18.27
C ASN A 83 16.44 -9.49 -18.60
N ARG A 84 16.72 -8.62 -17.61
CA ARG A 84 16.64 -7.16 -17.74
C ARG A 84 17.61 -6.48 -16.78
N ASN A 85 18.48 -5.62 -17.32
CA ASN A 85 19.37 -4.78 -16.50
C ASN A 85 18.61 -3.79 -15.62
N ARG A 86 17.36 -3.45 -15.97
CA ARG A 86 16.53 -2.49 -15.24
C ARG A 86 15.05 -2.82 -15.39
N VAL A 87 14.33 -2.88 -14.28
CA VAL A 87 12.89 -3.16 -14.22
C VAL A 87 12.21 -2.10 -13.37
N ARG A 88 11.26 -1.36 -13.94
CA ARG A 88 10.46 -0.39 -13.17
C ARG A 88 9.32 -1.13 -12.48
N ALA A 89 9.29 -1.12 -11.16
CA ALA A 89 8.41 -1.97 -10.38
C ALA A 89 6.96 -1.49 -10.43
N LEU A 90 6.13 -2.13 -11.27
CA LEU A 90 4.69 -1.98 -11.26
C LEU A 90 4.07 -2.71 -10.07
N GLN A 91 4.59 -3.92 -9.83
CA GLN A 91 4.32 -4.75 -8.67
C GLN A 91 5.53 -5.64 -8.38
N TYR A 92 5.64 -6.12 -7.16
CA TYR A 92 6.64 -7.12 -6.80
C TYR A 92 6.11 -8.10 -5.76
N TYR A 93 6.70 -9.29 -5.77
CA TYR A 93 6.69 -10.22 -4.65
C TYR A 93 8.10 -10.36 -4.09
N ARG A 94 8.23 -10.30 -2.77
CA ARG A 94 9.52 -10.56 -2.10
C ARG A 94 9.60 -12.03 -1.69
N ARG A 95 10.81 -12.56 -1.82
CA ARG A 95 11.19 -13.94 -1.51
C ARG A 95 12.47 -13.92 -0.65
N GLY A 96 12.95 -15.09 -0.24
CA GLY A 96 14.03 -15.24 0.74
C GLY A 96 15.38 -14.59 0.37
N GLY A 97 15.60 -14.18 -0.88
CA GLY A 97 16.83 -13.50 -1.32
C GLY A 97 16.69 -12.70 -2.61
N TYR A 98 15.47 -12.53 -3.09
CA TYR A 98 15.16 -11.92 -4.38
C TYR A 98 13.74 -11.36 -4.39
N ALA A 99 13.45 -10.54 -5.40
CA ALA A 99 12.10 -10.15 -5.74
C ALA A 99 11.71 -10.67 -7.13
N GLU A 100 10.47 -11.13 -7.27
CA GLU A 100 9.81 -11.26 -8.56
C GLU A 100 9.17 -9.92 -8.87
N VAL A 101 9.65 -9.23 -9.90
CA VAL A 101 9.25 -7.85 -10.21
C VAL A 101 8.58 -7.83 -11.57
N GLN A 102 7.40 -7.22 -11.66
CA GLN A 102 6.71 -6.99 -12.92
C GLN A 102 6.97 -5.58 -13.44
N ASP A 103 7.32 -5.47 -14.72
CA ASP A 103 7.41 -4.20 -15.42
C ASP A 103 6.03 -3.72 -15.95
N PHE A 104 5.98 -2.50 -16.46
CA PHE A 104 4.77 -1.89 -17.06
C PHE A 104 4.28 -2.61 -18.31
N ASP A 105 5.15 -3.35 -19.00
CA ASP A 105 4.78 -4.19 -20.15
C ASP A 105 4.22 -5.57 -19.74
N GLY A 106 4.12 -5.84 -18.45
CA GLY A 106 3.59 -7.09 -17.90
C GLY A 106 4.63 -8.20 -17.72
N THR A 107 5.88 -8.01 -18.17
CA THR A 107 6.95 -9.00 -18.05
C THR A 107 7.42 -9.11 -16.61
N TRP A 108 7.61 -10.35 -16.16
CA TRP A 108 8.20 -10.66 -14.86
C TRP A 108 9.69 -10.91 -14.97
N SER A 109 10.44 -10.42 -13.99
CA SER A 109 11.88 -10.65 -13.87
C SER A 109 12.22 -11.03 -12.44
N HIS A 110 13.18 -11.94 -12.30
CA HIS A 110 13.78 -12.29 -11.02
C HIS A 110 14.94 -11.33 -10.75
N CYS A 111 14.91 -10.65 -9.62
CA CYS A 111 15.89 -9.64 -9.23
C CYS A 111 16.50 -10.01 -7.88
N ASP A 112 17.72 -10.53 -7.88
CA ASP A 112 18.44 -10.89 -6.65
C ASP A 112 18.76 -9.66 -5.81
N PHE A 113 18.59 -9.77 -4.50
CA PHE A 113 18.90 -8.69 -3.56
C PHE A 113 20.39 -8.35 -3.53
N GLY A 114 21.26 -9.35 -3.72
CA GLY A 114 22.71 -9.16 -3.76
C GLY A 114 23.25 -8.61 -5.08
N ALA A 115 22.43 -8.53 -6.14
CA ALA A 115 22.90 -8.09 -7.46
C ALA A 115 23.05 -6.57 -7.60
N PHE A 116 22.43 -5.79 -6.70
CA PHE A 116 22.53 -4.34 -6.66
C PHE A 116 22.09 -3.81 -5.29
N ASP A 117 22.75 -2.76 -4.80
CA ASP A 117 22.69 -2.22 -3.42
C ASP A 117 21.32 -1.65 -2.98
N ARG A 118 20.26 -1.87 -3.78
CA ARG A 118 18.88 -1.43 -3.50
C ARG A 118 17.80 -2.40 -4.00
N ASN A 119 18.17 -3.57 -4.53
CA ASN A 119 17.18 -4.56 -4.93
C ASN A 119 16.41 -5.12 -3.72
N ASP A 120 16.92 -4.94 -2.51
CA ASP A 120 16.23 -5.29 -1.28
C ASP A 120 15.32 -4.17 -0.74
N ALA A 121 15.21 -3.02 -1.40
CA ALA A 121 14.34 -1.93 -0.96
C ALA A 121 12.87 -2.37 -0.87
N VAL A 122 12.19 -1.95 0.20
CA VAL A 122 10.78 -2.26 0.49
C VAL A 122 9.98 -0.97 0.47
N LEU A 123 8.74 -1.01 -0.01
CA LEU A 123 7.83 0.13 0.09
C LEU A 123 7.09 0.12 1.43
N ALA A 124 6.85 1.29 1.99
CA ALA A 124 5.84 1.51 3.01
C ALA A 124 4.82 2.52 2.49
N CYS A 125 3.55 2.24 2.77
CA CYS A 125 2.42 3.07 2.36
C CYS A 125 1.68 3.58 3.60
N ASN A 126 0.98 4.70 3.45
CA ASN A 126 0.12 5.27 4.48
C ASN A 126 -1.35 5.21 4.06
N GLU A 127 -2.24 5.62 4.96
CA GLU A 127 -3.69 5.61 4.72
C GLU A 127 -4.21 4.23 4.36
N CYS A 128 -3.59 3.19 4.93
CA CYS A 128 -3.93 1.81 4.63
C CYS A 128 -5.06 1.29 5.52
N TYR A 129 -5.90 0.43 4.94
CA TYR A 129 -6.90 -0.35 5.67
C TYR A 129 -7.00 -1.76 5.06
N PRO A 130 -7.45 -2.78 5.83
CA PRO A 130 -7.58 -4.14 5.33
C PRO A 130 -8.43 -4.24 4.05
N ALA A 131 -8.02 -5.11 3.10
CA ALA A 131 -8.63 -5.24 1.76
C ALA A 131 -9.17 -6.63 1.43
#